data_AF-A0A388KDC4-F1
#
_entry.id   AF-A0A388KDC4-F1
#
_cell.length_a   1.000
_cell.length_b   1.000
_cell.length_c   1.000
_cell.angle_alpha   90.00
_cell.angle_beta   90.00
_cell.angle_gamma   90.00
#
_symmetry.space_group_name_H-M   'P 1'
#
loop_
_entity.id
_entity.type
_entity.pdbx_description
1 polymer ?
#
loop_
_entity_poly.entity_id
_entity_poly.type
_entity_poly.pdbx_seq_one_letter_code
_entity_poly.pdbx_strand_id
1 'polypeptide(L)'
;MAAALEDEEEQGHTVGQLLDFRTAFDGSVFEKYHVLPLQLATLDAGEVVKRPPFIKIGQFLLQPGNLDLLKGHREVFMNEFVKFCNSQGTAVNMSDCRDAVDVAADYMSVFGLLEEGEGSGDTSKDLRRRMMGCDADPYSALQGGIVLAVCMVEFALSDSMRLLGRTFSRSGIDVTHECDETLARKLFDFCRAGALYKDFMAINTLVQLIDFDLVGIDGQCFSLRMMLTIRPYLCDGWSVDVRDRQMGTLIATGAGEELFDAIFDGLPDHDEICNEVFREIDGGRTVLIIRNGNVVKERYKPHGDVPTVLTRVTTSADSSSSRFYKLGDGWVLDEDEAVRLYFEDCCSRAIISTSNVGEEEMKSLYHLRQASFVKEKGDSISYCGKSEFERLLPVAASLAYLYDGCVSRRVYSSFDSVVQHFRLRTSSQQESQQRDFQQIQKNCKRFHRIFKGTCWESLPEDLIVRIMEMVVQPPRHIVLPPKSA
;
A
#
# COMPACT_ATOMS: atom_id res chain seq x y z
N MET A 1 24.17 -7.51 51.55
CA MET A 1 23.92 -8.23 50.29
C MET A 1 23.57 -7.21 49.22
N ALA A 2 24.62 -6.50 48.78
CA ALA A 2 24.57 -5.50 47.72
C ALA A 2 25.86 -5.73 46.93
N ALA A 3 25.74 -6.35 45.76
CA ALA A 3 26.77 -6.46 44.73
C ALA A 3 26.15 -7.12 43.49
N ALA A 4 26.57 -6.64 42.31
CA ALA A 4 26.34 -7.16 40.97
C ALA A 4 25.08 -6.66 40.23
N LEU A 5 25.14 -5.43 39.70
CA LEU A 5 24.42 -4.97 38.50
C LEU A 5 25.19 -3.80 37.85
N GLU A 6 26.45 -4.01 37.48
CA GLU A 6 27.20 -3.06 36.62
C GLU A 6 28.16 -3.92 35.78
N ASP A 7 27.70 -4.50 34.66
CA ASP A 7 28.56 -5.11 33.61
C ASP A 7 27.73 -5.58 32.38
N GLU A 8 26.71 -4.83 31.94
CA GLU A 8 25.99 -5.12 30.66
C GLU A 8 25.84 -3.89 29.73
N GLU A 9 26.74 -2.90 29.81
CA GLU A 9 26.73 -1.71 28.93
C GLU A 9 27.93 -1.65 27.97
N GLU A 10 28.38 -2.80 27.45
CA GLU A 10 29.29 -2.88 26.30
C GLU A 10 28.77 -3.86 25.23
N GLN A 11 27.45 -3.89 25.01
CA GLN A 11 26.94 -4.39 23.72
C GLN A 11 27.33 -3.37 22.64
N GLY A 12 28.49 -3.62 22.02
CA GLY A 12 29.00 -2.84 20.91
C GLY A 12 27.88 -2.48 19.95
N HIS A 13 27.72 -1.18 19.68
CA HIS A 13 26.74 -0.66 18.75
C HIS A 13 26.84 -1.43 17.44
N THR A 14 25.95 -2.40 17.26
CA THR A 14 25.82 -3.13 16.02
C THR A 14 25.40 -2.07 15.02
N VAL A 15 26.33 -1.71 14.13
CA VAL A 15 26.11 -0.67 13.11
C VAL A 15 24.89 -1.12 12.31
N GLY A 16 23.74 -0.47 12.56
CA GLY A 16 22.48 -0.84 11.97
C GLY A 16 22.60 -0.85 10.45
N GLN A 17 22.24 -1.97 9.83
CA GLN A 17 22.09 -2.02 8.38
C GLN A 17 20.81 -1.27 8.00
N LEU A 18 20.88 -0.45 6.95
CA LEU A 18 19.77 0.36 6.49
C LEU A 18 19.37 -0.07 5.09
N LEU A 19 18.07 -0.22 4.84
CA LEU A 19 17.55 -0.34 3.49
C LEU A 19 17.45 1.05 2.86
N ASP A 20 18.26 1.32 1.83
CA ASP A 20 18.20 2.55 1.04
C ASP A 20 17.65 2.24 -0.34
N PHE A 21 16.41 2.67 -0.61
CA PHE A 21 15.71 2.41 -1.88
C PHE A 21 16.52 2.81 -3.12
N ARG A 22 17.46 3.76 -3.00
CA ARG A 22 18.31 4.21 -4.12
C ARG A 22 19.29 3.16 -4.61
N THR A 23 19.68 2.22 -3.75
CA THR A 23 20.70 1.19 -4.04
C THR A 23 20.26 -0.22 -3.68
N ALA A 24 19.09 -0.36 -3.05
CA ALA A 24 18.59 -1.64 -2.55
C ALA A 24 18.32 -2.65 -3.65
N PHE A 25 18.07 -2.19 -4.88
CA PHE A 25 17.67 -3.05 -5.98
C PHE A 25 18.86 -3.57 -6.80
N ASP A 26 20.07 -3.06 -6.57
CA ASP A 26 21.29 -3.56 -7.21
C ASP A 26 21.59 -5.00 -6.75
N GLY A 27 21.62 -5.94 -7.68
CA GLY A 27 21.77 -7.39 -7.45
C GLY A 27 20.51 -8.07 -6.93
N SER A 28 19.37 -7.37 -6.86
CA SER A 28 18.14 -7.89 -6.29
C SER A 28 17.37 -8.81 -7.26
N VAL A 29 16.33 -9.45 -6.73
CA VAL A 29 15.38 -10.21 -7.55
C VAL A 29 14.67 -9.31 -8.58
N PHE A 30 14.43 -8.04 -8.25
CA PHE A 30 13.79 -7.10 -9.18
C PHE A 30 14.68 -6.82 -10.40
N GLU A 31 15.97 -6.55 -10.17
CA GLU A 31 16.94 -6.33 -11.26
C GLU A 31 17.11 -7.59 -12.12
N LYS A 32 17.14 -8.79 -11.51
CA LYS A 32 17.15 -10.08 -12.25
C LYS A 32 15.99 -10.19 -13.25
N TYR A 33 14.83 -9.62 -12.91
CA TYR A 33 13.64 -9.63 -13.76
C TYR A 33 13.42 -8.30 -14.51
N HIS A 34 14.47 -7.49 -14.64
CA HIS A 34 14.45 -6.24 -15.41
C HIS A 34 13.39 -5.24 -14.92
N VAL A 35 12.99 -5.34 -13.66
CA VAL A 35 12.12 -4.40 -12.96
C VAL A 35 13.00 -3.47 -12.16
N LEU A 36 12.91 -2.17 -12.41
CA LEU A 36 13.62 -1.14 -11.66
C LEU A 36 12.62 -0.34 -10.82
N PRO A 37 12.50 -0.64 -9.52
CA PRO A 37 11.65 0.12 -8.61
C PRO A 37 12.21 1.54 -8.40
N LEU A 38 11.34 2.54 -8.45
CA LEU A 38 11.73 3.95 -8.29
C LEU A 38 11.10 4.56 -7.05
N GLN A 39 9.79 4.35 -6.87
CA GLN A 39 9.03 4.91 -5.76
C GLN A 39 7.99 3.91 -5.29
N LEU A 40 7.75 3.88 -3.98
CA LEU A 40 6.62 3.20 -3.37
C LEU A 40 5.96 4.16 -2.39
N ALA A 41 4.73 4.56 -2.66
CA ALA A 41 3.89 5.31 -1.73
C ALA A 41 2.73 4.43 -1.25
N THR A 42 2.45 4.44 0.04
CA THR A 42 1.41 3.65 0.67
C THR A 42 0.49 4.57 1.45
N LEU A 43 -0.82 4.43 1.24
CA LEU A 43 -1.86 5.02 2.06
C LEU A 43 -2.64 3.89 2.76
N ASP A 44 -2.50 3.81 4.08
CA ASP A 44 -3.36 3.00 4.95
C ASP A 44 -4.33 3.92 5.71
N ALA A 45 -5.40 4.32 5.02
CA ALA A 45 -6.48 5.06 5.68
C ALA A 45 -7.13 4.22 6.80
N GLY A 46 -7.09 2.90 6.68
CA GLY A 46 -7.69 1.97 7.62
C GLY A 46 -6.97 1.96 8.96
N GLU A 47 -5.65 2.12 8.99
CA GLU A 47 -4.88 2.13 10.24
C GLU A 47 -5.35 3.25 11.20
N VAL A 48 -5.74 4.40 10.66
CA VAL A 48 -6.24 5.53 11.48
C VAL A 48 -7.73 5.40 11.75
N VAL A 49 -8.55 5.03 10.76
CA VAL A 49 -9.99 4.99 10.98
C VAL A 49 -10.42 3.82 11.83
N LYS A 50 -9.75 2.67 11.72
CA LYS A 50 -10.04 1.52 12.60
C LYS A 50 -9.72 1.82 14.06
N ARG A 51 -8.96 2.88 14.36
CA ARG A 51 -8.80 3.31 15.74
C ARG A 51 -10.18 3.72 16.24
N PRO A 52 -10.65 3.09 17.33
CA PRO A 52 -12.01 3.32 17.84
C PRO A 52 -12.41 4.81 17.94
N PRO A 53 -11.51 5.75 18.30
CA PRO A 53 -11.86 7.17 18.33
C PRO A 53 -12.35 7.75 16.99
N PHE A 54 -11.76 7.41 15.85
CA PHE A 54 -12.15 8.01 14.57
C PHE A 54 -13.52 7.52 14.08
N ILE A 55 -13.90 6.27 14.36
CA ILE A 55 -15.27 5.79 14.09
C ILE A 55 -16.26 6.38 15.10
N LYS A 56 -15.87 6.45 16.37
CA LYS A 56 -16.76 6.86 17.46
C LYS A 56 -17.00 8.37 17.49
N ILE A 57 -16.07 9.20 16.99
CA ILE A 57 -16.24 10.67 17.02
C ILE A 57 -17.44 11.11 16.19
N GLY A 58 -17.67 10.48 15.02
CA GLY A 58 -18.85 10.77 14.20
C GLY A 58 -20.15 10.42 14.92
N GLN A 59 -20.21 9.25 15.56
CA GLN A 59 -21.37 8.84 16.36
C GLN A 59 -21.60 9.76 17.56
N PHE A 60 -20.53 10.16 18.25
CA PHE A 60 -20.58 11.02 19.42
C PHE A 60 -21.08 12.42 19.05
N LEU A 61 -20.62 12.97 17.93
CA LEU A 61 -21.06 14.28 17.44
C LEU A 61 -22.53 14.34 17.04
N LEU A 62 -23.11 13.20 16.64
CA LEU A 62 -24.53 13.10 16.31
C LEU A 62 -25.45 13.09 17.55
N GLN A 63 -24.90 12.98 18.77
CA GLN A 63 -25.71 13.06 19.98
C GLN A 63 -26.04 14.52 20.34
N PRO A 64 -27.23 14.79 20.91
CA PRO A 64 -27.65 16.15 21.26
C PRO A 64 -26.66 16.88 22.17
N GLY A 65 -26.32 18.12 21.81
CA GLY A 65 -25.45 19.02 22.60
C GLY A 65 -23.94 18.78 22.45
N ASN A 66 -23.50 17.64 21.90
CA ASN A 66 -22.08 17.35 21.77
C ASN A 66 -21.36 18.26 20.77
N LEU A 67 -22.05 18.69 19.71
CA LEU A 67 -21.48 19.66 18.78
C LEU A 67 -21.25 21.03 19.43
N ASP A 68 -22.15 21.48 20.30
CA ASP A 68 -21.99 22.74 21.05
C ASP A 68 -20.87 22.62 22.08
N LEU A 69 -20.73 21.45 22.72
CA LEU A 69 -19.61 21.14 23.59
C LEU A 69 -18.26 21.22 22.84
N LEU A 70 -18.16 20.65 21.63
CA LEU A 70 -16.93 20.72 20.83
C LEU A 70 -16.49 22.16 20.58
N LYS A 71 -17.45 23.07 20.33
CA LYS A 71 -17.20 24.48 20.04
C LYS A 71 -16.87 25.31 21.26
N GLY A 72 -17.68 25.19 22.31
CA GLY A 72 -17.61 26.07 23.48
C GLY A 72 -16.66 25.57 24.57
N HIS A 73 -16.49 24.26 24.68
CA HIS A 73 -15.86 23.62 25.83
C HIS A 73 -15.04 22.39 25.41
N ARG A 74 -14.03 22.59 24.56
CA ARG A 74 -13.20 21.50 23.98
C ARG A 74 -12.67 20.49 25.00
N GLU A 75 -12.21 20.94 26.16
CA GLU A 75 -11.72 20.04 27.22
C GLU A 75 -12.83 19.19 27.84
N VAL A 76 -14.03 19.77 28.02
CA VAL A 76 -15.21 19.03 28.50
C VAL A 76 -15.64 18.01 27.44
N PHE A 77 -15.71 18.43 26.18
CA PHE A 77 -16.00 17.54 25.06
C PHE A 77 -15.02 16.37 25.00
N MET A 78 -13.71 16.62 25.09
CA MET A 78 -12.68 15.60 25.07
C MET A 78 -12.87 14.58 26.21
N ASN A 79 -13.13 15.05 27.43
CA ASN A 79 -13.37 14.16 28.57
C ASN A 79 -14.63 13.30 28.39
N GLU A 80 -15.73 13.88 27.90
CA GLU A 80 -16.96 13.12 27.63
C GLU A 80 -16.78 12.14 26.47
N PHE A 81 -16.03 12.52 25.44
CA PHE A 81 -15.72 11.65 24.31
C PHE A 81 -14.87 10.44 24.72
N VAL A 82 -13.88 10.64 25.59
CA VAL A 82 -13.07 9.54 26.15
C VAL A 82 -13.94 8.61 27.00
N LYS A 83 -14.84 9.15 27.83
CA LYS A 83 -15.81 8.34 28.60
C LYS A 83 -16.71 7.53 27.67
N PHE A 84 -17.22 8.14 26.61
CA PHE A 84 -18.02 7.47 25.58
C PHE A 84 -17.24 6.35 24.89
N CYS A 85 -15.98 6.58 24.56
CA CYS A 85 -15.12 5.56 23.96
C CYS A 85 -14.91 4.35 24.89
N ASN A 86 -14.63 4.62 26.17
CA ASN A 86 -14.37 3.59 27.18
C ASN A 86 -15.62 2.80 27.59
N SER A 87 -16.80 3.42 27.61
CA SER A 87 -18.06 2.74 27.96
C SER A 87 -18.46 1.65 26.98
N GLN A 88 -17.94 1.70 25.75
CA GLN A 88 -18.15 0.69 24.71
C GLN A 88 -17.10 -0.43 24.72
N GLY A 89 -16.37 -0.61 25.84
CA GLY A 89 -15.49 -1.75 26.05
C GLY A 89 -14.18 -1.72 25.26
N THR A 90 -13.80 -0.57 24.68
CA THR A 90 -12.50 -0.40 24.01
C THR A 90 -11.69 0.63 24.78
N ALA A 91 -10.65 0.18 25.48
CA ALA A 91 -9.67 1.09 26.05
C ALA A 91 -9.03 1.90 24.91
N VAL A 92 -9.20 3.22 24.94
CA VAL A 92 -8.70 4.10 23.89
C VAL A 92 -7.41 4.78 24.29
N ASN A 93 -6.51 4.94 23.33
CA ASN A 93 -5.33 5.77 23.48
C ASN A 93 -5.74 7.24 23.48
N MET A 94 -5.37 7.97 24.53
CA MET A 94 -5.71 9.39 24.69
C MET A 94 -5.20 10.27 23.54
N SER A 95 -4.07 9.91 22.93
CA SER A 95 -3.55 10.64 21.77
C SER A 95 -4.46 10.50 20.55
N ASP A 96 -5.01 9.30 20.30
CA ASP A 96 -5.94 9.08 19.20
C ASP A 96 -7.26 9.81 19.40
N CYS A 97 -7.78 9.84 20.63
CA CYS A 97 -8.94 10.64 20.95
C CYS A 97 -8.69 12.13 20.68
N ARG A 98 -7.52 12.65 21.10
CA ARG A 98 -7.16 14.05 20.87
C ARG A 98 -7.11 14.33 19.38
N ASP A 99 -6.45 13.46 18.61
CA ASP A 99 -6.31 13.63 17.16
C ASP A 99 -7.69 13.64 16.48
N ALA A 100 -8.61 12.75 16.87
CA ALA A 100 -9.97 12.72 16.35
C ALA A 100 -10.78 13.98 16.71
N VAL A 101 -10.65 14.48 17.96
CA VAL A 101 -11.30 15.74 18.39
C VAL A 101 -10.74 16.94 17.64
N ASP A 102 -9.43 17.00 17.44
CA ASP A 102 -8.76 18.08 16.71
C ASP A 102 -9.29 18.15 15.27
N VAL A 103 -9.29 17.01 14.56
CA VAL A 103 -9.84 16.91 13.21
C VAL A 103 -11.31 17.28 13.16
N ALA A 104 -12.11 16.79 14.10
CA ALA A 104 -13.53 17.12 14.15
C ALA A 104 -13.75 18.63 14.35
N ALA A 105 -12.98 19.27 15.22
CA ALA A 105 -13.07 20.71 15.44
C ALA A 105 -12.71 21.49 14.17
N ASP A 106 -11.60 21.13 13.53
CA ASP A 106 -11.12 21.78 12.30
C ASP A 106 -12.13 21.57 11.16
N TYR A 107 -12.63 20.34 10.97
CA TYR A 107 -13.66 20.01 9.99
C TYR A 107 -14.92 20.85 10.19
N MET A 108 -15.43 20.95 11.42
CA MET A 108 -16.63 21.72 11.75
C MET A 108 -16.42 23.23 11.58
N SER A 109 -15.19 23.72 11.74
CA SER A 109 -14.85 25.12 11.52
C SER A 109 -14.88 25.49 10.02
N VAL A 110 -14.45 24.56 9.15
CA VAL A 110 -14.37 24.77 7.69
C VAL A 110 -15.72 24.59 7.02
N PHE A 111 -16.42 23.49 7.31
CA PHE A 111 -17.66 23.15 6.62
C PHE A 111 -18.92 23.71 7.29
N GLY A 112 -18.76 24.37 8.43
CA GLY A 112 -19.85 25.00 9.17
C GLY A 112 -20.82 24.01 9.80
N LEU A 113 -21.83 24.54 10.49
CA LEU A 113 -22.95 23.74 10.97
C LEU A 113 -23.71 23.15 9.78
N LEU A 114 -24.28 21.95 9.98
CA LEU A 114 -25.48 21.48 9.28
C LEU A 114 -26.69 22.38 9.62
N GLU A 115 -26.51 23.70 9.66
CA GLU A 115 -27.57 24.65 9.95
C GLU A 115 -28.63 24.56 8.84
N GLU A 116 -29.90 24.62 9.26
CA GLU A 116 -31.10 24.68 8.42
C GLU A 116 -31.21 26.01 7.67
N GLY A 117 -30.13 26.43 7.01
CA GLY A 117 -30.07 27.66 6.21
C GLY A 117 -30.35 27.35 4.75
N GLU A 118 -31.48 27.83 4.23
CA GLU A 118 -31.98 27.62 2.85
C GLU A 118 -31.02 28.02 1.71
N GLY A 119 -29.88 28.66 1.98
CA GLY A 119 -29.11 29.39 0.97
C GLY A 119 -27.67 28.94 0.66
N SER A 120 -27.08 27.94 1.34
CA SER A 120 -25.72 27.49 0.98
C SER A 120 -25.77 26.41 -0.10
N GLY A 121 -24.90 26.56 -1.11
CA GLY A 121 -24.90 25.81 -2.37
C GLY A 121 -24.72 24.29 -2.21
N ASP A 122 -24.90 23.60 -3.35
CA ASP A 122 -25.05 22.14 -3.55
C ASP A 122 -24.38 21.19 -2.53
N THR A 123 -23.20 21.50 -2.02
CA THR A 123 -22.38 20.60 -1.20
C THR A 123 -22.96 20.26 0.19
N SER A 124 -23.54 21.23 0.91
CA SER A 124 -24.07 20.99 2.27
C SER A 124 -25.41 20.23 2.23
N LYS A 125 -26.26 20.55 1.25
CA LYS A 125 -27.52 19.84 1.00
C LYS A 125 -27.24 18.41 0.53
N ASP A 126 -26.19 18.16 -0.25
CA ASP A 126 -25.80 16.82 -0.67
C ASP A 126 -25.28 15.98 0.51
N LEU A 127 -24.46 16.54 1.41
CA LEU A 127 -23.99 15.82 2.60
C LEU A 127 -25.16 15.44 3.52
N ARG A 128 -26.08 16.37 3.79
CA ARG A 128 -27.27 16.09 4.62
C ARG A 128 -28.21 15.11 3.95
N ARG A 129 -28.40 15.19 2.62
CA ARG A 129 -29.19 14.23 1.84
C ARG A 129 -28.54 12.84 1.80
N ARG A 130 -27.20 12.76 1.75
CA ARG A 130 -26.43 11.51 1.91
C ARG A 130 -26.51 10.93 3.32
N MET A 131 -26.56 11.79 4.35
CA MET A 131 -26.64 11.36 5.76
C MET A 131 -28.06 10.98 6.22
N MET A 132 -29.09 11.65 5.71
CA MET A 132 -30.48 11.56 6.20
C MET A 132 -31.45 10.90 5.19
N GLY A 133 -30.93 10.29 4.12
CA GLY A 133 -31.72 9.81 2.98
C GLY A 133 -32.58 8.55 3.22
N CYS A 134 -32.65 7.99 4.43
CA CYS A 134 -33.48 6.82 4.73
C CYS A 134 -34.18 6.99 6.07
N ASP A 135 -35.40 6.45 6.17
CA ASP A 135 -36.22 6.37 7.38
C ASP A 135 -35.42 6.02 8.63
N ALA A 136 -35.86 6.55 9.78
CA ALA A 136 -35.20 6.53 11.09
C ALA A 136 -35.05 5.12 11.71
N ASP A 137 -34.34 4.23 11.02
CA ASP A 137 -33.85 2.96 11.53
C ASP A 137 -32.63 3.24 12.43
N PRO A 138 -32.49 2.66 13.63
CA PRO A 138 -31.24 2.72 14.43
C PRO A 138 -29.96 2.36 13.65
N TYR A 139 -30.02 1.58 12.57
CA TYR A 139 -28.88 1.38 11.67
C TYR A 139 -28.44 2.68 10.96
N SER A 140 -29.32 3.67 10.80
CA SER A 140 -29.01 4.98 10.19
C SER A 140 -28.03 5.82 11.01
N ALA A 141 -28.09 5.78 12.35
CA ALA A 141 -27.22 6.58 13.20
C ALA A 141 -25.78 6.06 13.20
N LEU A 142 -25.60 4.74 13.22
CA LEU A 142 -24.30 4.09 13.04
C LEU A 142 -23.72 4.44 11.67
N GLN A 143 -24.53 4.31 10.61
CA GLN A 143 -24.11 4.62 9.24
C GLN A 143 -23.76 6.11 9.08
N GLY A 144 -24.56 7.01 9.64
CA GLY A 144 -24.31 8.46 9.61
C GLY A 144 -23.02 8.84 10.33
N GLY A 145 -22.75 8.22 11.49
CA GLY A 145 -21.49 8.42 12.21
C GLY A 145 -20.29 7.92 11.42
N ILE A 146 -20.42 6.79 10.73
CA ILE A 146 -19.37 6.27 9.84
C ILE A 146 -19.11 7.20 8.65
N VAL A 147 -20.17 7.67 7.98
CA VAL A 147 -20.03 8.62 6.85
C VAL A 147 -19.35 9.90 7.31
N LEU A 148 -19.73 10.44 8.47
CA LEU A 148 -19.07 11.62 9.04
C LEU A 148 -17.59 11.37 9.32
N ALA A 149 -17.25 10.21 9.89
CA ALA A 149 -15.87 9.81 10.11
C ALA A 149 -15.08 9.74 8.80
N VAL A 150 -15.69 9.23 7.72
CA VAL A 150 -15.05 9.19 6.40
C VAL A 150 -14.74 10.59 5.88
N CYS A 151 -15.70 11.50 5.94
CA CYS A 151 -15.49 12.90 5.53
C CYS A 151 -14.41 13.59 6.35
N MET A 152 -14.36 13.33 7.66
CA MET A 152 -13.31 13.85 8.55
C MET A 152 -11.93 13.31 8.19
N VAL A 153 -11.83 12.06 7.73
CA VAL A 153 -10.56 11.46 7.31
C VAL A 153 -10.10 12.02 5.97
N GLU A 154 -11.01 12.15 5.01
CA GLU A 154 -10.74 12.82 3.73
C GLU A 154 -10.21 14.24 3.95
N PHE A 155 -10.86 14.99 4.86
CA PHE A 155 -10.41 16.29 5.30
C PHE A 155 -9.04 16.24 5.99
N ALA A 156 -8.85 15.32 6.94
CA ALA A 156 -7.58 15.17 7.64
C ALA A 156 -6.40 14.85 6.71
N LEU A 157 -6.61 14.04 5.66
CA LEU A 157 -5.58 13.76 4.66
C LEU A 157 -5.16 15.01 3.88
N SER A 158 -6.04 16.01 3.80
CA SER A 158 -5.81 17.27 3.09
C SER A 158 -5.25 18.36 3.99
N ASP A 159 -5.62 18.38 5.27
CA ASP A 159 -5.44 19.53 6.16
C ASP A 159 -4.66 19.19 7.44
N SER A 160 -4.37 17.92 7.71
CA SER A 160 -3.68 17.47 8.93
C SER A 160 -2.39 16.71 8.63
N MET A 161 -1.25 17.44 8.58
CA MET A 161 0.08 16.85 8.38
C MET A 161 0.42 15.74 9.40
N ARG A 162 -0.09 15.86 10.62
CA ARG A 162 0.11 14.85 11.67
C ARG A 162 -0.57 13.52 11.31
N LEU A 163 -1.80 13.56 10.80
CA LEU A 163 -2.51 12.34 10.40
C LEU A 163 -2.00 11.81 9.07
N LEU A 164 -1.70 12.70 8.13
CA LEU A 164 -1.03 12.33 6.89
C LEU A 164 0.25 11.56 7.17
N GLY A 165 1.11 12.04 8.07
CA GLY A 165 2.35 11.35 8.44
C GLY A 165 2.16 10.01 9.17
N ARG A 166 0.94 9.66 9.60
CA ARG A 166 0.60 8.34 10.14
C ARG A 166 0.02 7.41 9.08
N THR A 167 -0.85 7.91 8.22
CA THR A 167 -1.55 7.08 7.22
C THR A 167 -0.78 6.93 5.92
N PHE A 168 0.07 7.90 5.59
CA PHE A 168 0.79 7.97 4.34
C PHE A 168 2.28 7.80 4.57
N SER A 169 2.90 6.99 3.74
CA SER A 169 4.34 6.80 3.73
C SER A 169 4.83 6.69 2.29
N ARG A 170 6.03 7.19 2.03
CA ARG A 170 6.64 7.16 0.69
C ARG A 170 8.12 6.85 0.79
N SER A 171 8.57 5.85 0.05
CA SER A 171 9.97 5.52 -0.16
C SER A 171 10.39 5.72 -1.62
N GLY A 172 11.69 5.90 -1.83
CA GLY A 172 12.29 5.99 -3.15
C GLY A 172 12.42 7.42 -3.68
N ILE A 173 12.55 7.55 -4.99
CA ILE A 173 12.80 8.79 -5.71
C ILE A 173 11.48 9.32 -6.25
N ASP A 174 11.15 10.56 -5.90
CA ASP A 174 10.00 11.27 -6.48
C ASP A 174 10.25 11.64 -7.95
N VAL A 175 9.84 10.75 -8.84
CA VAL A 175 10.05 10.86 -10.29
C VAL A 175 9.07 11.79 -10.98
N THR A 176 7.96 12.13 -10.32
CA THR A 176 6.90 13.00 -10.84
C THR A 176 6.84 14.36 -10.16
N HIS A 177 7.67 14.57 -9.13
CA HIS A 177 7.70 15.79 -8.32
C HIS A 177 6.34 16.09 -7.65
N GLU A 178 5.68 15.04 -7.16
CA GLU A 178 4.39 15.15 -6.48
C GLU A 178 4.60 15.28 -4.97
N CYS A 179 3.91 16.23 -4.32
CA CYS A 179 3.94 16.32 -2.86
C CYS A 179 3.13 15.19 -2.21
N ASP A 180 3.47 14.86 -0.96
CA ASP A 180 2.83 13.77 -0.20
C ASP A 180 1.32 13.98 -0.05
N GLU A 181 0.87 15.21 0.18
CA GLU A 181 -0.55 15.57 0.28
C GLU A 181 -1.32 15.25 -1.01
N THR A 182 -0.73 15.60 -2.17
CA THR A 182 -1.33 15.34 -3.47
C THR A 182 -1.38 13.84 -3.76
N LEU A 183 -0.31 13.11 -3.44
CA LEU A 183 -0.26 11.65 -3.60
C LEU A 183 -1.27 10.96 -2.70
N ALA A 184 -1.32 11.31 -1.41
CA ALA A 184 -2.27 10.73 -0.47
C ALA A 184 -3.72 10.98 -0.89
N ARG A 185 -4.05 12.20 -1.36
CA ARG A 185 -5.38 12.49 -1.91
C ARG A 185 -5.68 11.64 -3.13
N LYS A 186 -4.74 11.52 -4.08
CA LYS A 186 -4.91 10.65 -5.26
C LYS A 186 -5.13 9.18 -4.88
N LEU A 187 -4.39 8.68 -3.90
CA LEU A 187 -4.56 7.31 -3.40
C LEU A 187 -5.94 7.13 -2.75
N PHE A 188 -6.38 8.10 -1.94
CA PHE A 188 -7.69 8.08 -1.30
C PHE A 188 -8.84 8.16 -2.31
N ASP A 189 -8.73 9.05 -3.30
CA ASP A 189 -9.68 9.17 -4.41
C ASP A 189 -9.78 7.86 -5.20
N PHE A 190 -8.64 7.18 -5.39
CA PHE A 190 -8.61 5.86 -6.02
C PHE A 190 -9.34 4.81 -5.17
N CYS A 191 -9.13 4.79 -3.85
CA CYS A 191 -9.90 3.93 -2.93
C CYS A 191 -11.41 4.18 -3.08
N ARG A 192 -11.80 5.46 -3.10
CA ARG A 192 -13.19 5.90 -3.16
C ARG A 192 -13.86 5.50 -4.46
N ALA A 193 -13.18 5.70 -5.58
CA ALA A 193 -13.69 5.31 -6.90
C ALA A 193 -13.88 3.78 -7.03
N GLY A 194 -13.03 2.98 -6.36
CA GLY A 194 -13.13 1.51 -6.36
C GLY A 194 -14.07 0.90 -5.31
N ALA A 195 -14.68 1.72 -4.44
CA ALA A 195 -15.56 1.25 -3.38
C ALA A 195 -16.97 0.97 -3.92
N LEU A 196 -17.36 -0.32 -3.93
CA LEU A 196 -18.65 -0.79 -4.48
C LEU A 196 -19.86 -0.35 -3.66
N TYR A 197 -19.69 -0.22 -2.34
CA TYR A 197 -20.74 0.12 -1.39
C TYR A 197 -20.27 1.20 -0.43
N LYS A 198 -20.68 2.44 -0.69
CA LYS A 198 -20.50 3.61 0.20
C LYS A 198 -19.02 3.93 0.49
N ASP A 199 -18.75 5.16 0.91
CA ASP A 199 -17.39 5.65 1.20
C ASP A 199 -16.65 4.84 2.29
N PHE A 200 -17.34 3.96 3.04
CA PHE A 200 -16.76 3.13 4.09
C PHE A 200 -15.71 2.13 3.60
N MET A 201 -15.92 1.51 2.44
CA MET A 201 -14.94 0.51 1.93
C MET A 201 -13.64 1.17 1.49
N ALA A 202 -13.69 2.44 1.08
CA ALA A 202 -12.51 3.20 0.69
C ALA A 202 -11.49 3.28 1.83
N ILE A 203 -11.97 3.43 3.05
CA ILE A 203 -11.13 3.51 4.25
C ILE A 203 -10.49 2.17 4.60
N ASN A 204 -11.19 1.06 4.41
CA ASN A 204 -10.66 -0.26 4.73
C ASN A 204 -9.71 -0.80 3.65
N THR A 205 -9.47 0.00 2.61
CA THR A 205 -8.60 -0.36 1.50
C THR A 205 -7.22 0.26 1.72
N LEU A 206 -6.21 -0.59 1.78
CA LEU A 206 -4.82 -0.18 1.66
C LEU A 206 -4.55 0.10 0.18
N VAL A 207 -3.98 1.25 -0.15
CA VAL A 207 -3.60 1.56 -1.53
C VAL A 207 -2.14 1.92 -1.62
N GLN A 208 -1.48 1.32 -2.60
CA GLN A 208 -0.09 1.54 -2.90
C GLN A 208 0.05 2.08 -4.31
N LEU A 209 0.92 3.07 -4.46
CA LEU A 209 1.41 3.58 -5.73
C LEU A 209 2.86 3.13 -5.87
N ILE A 210 3.13 2.37 -6.93
CA ILE A 210 4.45 1.85 -7.25
C ILE A 210 4.87 2.47 -8.58
N ASP A 211 5.87 3.35 -8.54
CA ASP A 211 6.56 3.77 -9.77
C ASP A 211 7.75 2.86 -10.01
N PHE A 212 7.81 2.31 -11.21
CA PHE A 212 8.88 1.42 -11.65
C PHE A 212 9.11 1.60 -13.15
N ASP A 213 10.29 1.19 -13.59
CA ASP A 213 10.60 1.06 -15.01
C ASP A 213 10.79 -0.42 -15.34
N LEU A 214 10.29 -0.85 -16.50
CA LEU A 214 10.73 -2.10 -17.11
C LEU A 214 11.88 -1.80 -18.05
N VAL A 215 13.03 -2.42 -17.85
CA VAL A 215 14.20 -2.24 -18.70
C VAL A 215 14.11 -3.23 -19.86
N GLY A 216 14.08 -2.77 -21.10
CA GLY A 216 14.10 -3.63 -22.28
C GLY A 216 15.49 -4.19 -22.58
N ILE A 217 15.56 -5.18 -23.46
CA ILE A 217 16.84 -5.74 -23.96
C ILE A 217 17.72 -4.71 -24.67
N ASP A 218 17.11 -3.63 -25.16
CA ASP A 218 17.78 -2.47 -25.76
C ASP A 218 18.26 -1.45 -24.72
N GLY A 219 18.09 -1.73 -23.43
CA GLY A 219 18.43 -0.86 -22.31
C GLY A 219 17.48 0.34 -22.15
N GLN A 220 16.40 0.43 -22.94
CA GLN A 220 15.42 1.50 -22.80
C GLN A 220 14.44 1.21 -21.65
N CYS A 221 14.09 2.24 -20.90
CA CYS A 221 13.12 2.14 -19.81
C CYS A 221 11.70 2.38 -20.32
N PHE A 222 10.79 1.44 -20.04
CA PHE A 222 9.35 1.67 -20.13
C PHE A 222 8.81 2.09 -18.76
N SER A 223 8.56 3.39 -18.62
CA SER A 223 8.14 3.99 -17.36
C SER A 223 6.67 3.77 -17.03
N LEU A 224 6.43 3.08 -15.92
CA LEU A 224 5.10 2.68 -15.47
C LEU A 224 4.80 3.20 -14.07
N ARG A 225 3.51 3.33 -13.80
CA ARG A 225 2.93 3.60 -12.49
C ARG A 225 1.84 2.57 -12.23
N MET A 226 1.93 1.89 -11.10
CA MET A 226 0.98 0.89 -10.67
C MET A 226 0.23 1.40 -9.44
N MET A 227 -1.09 1.37 -9.49
CA MET A 227 -1.99 1.59 -8.37
C MET A 227 -2.52 0.24 -7.91
N LEU A 228 -2.04 -0.24 -6.76
CA LEU A 228 -2.41 -1.52 -6.18
C LEU A 228 -3.34 -1.26 -4.98
N THR A 229 -4.56 -1.76 -5.04
CA THR A 229 -5.47 -1.79 -3.88
C THR A 229 -5.43 -3.15 -3.23
N ILE A 230 -5.45 -3.18 -1.90
CA ILE A 230 -5.49 -4.40 -1.10
C ILE A 230 -6.55 -4.23 -0.01
N ARG A 231 -7.43 -5.23 0.14
CA ARG A 231 -8.53 -5.22 1.11
C ARG A 231 -8.26 -6.28 2.19
N PRO A 232 -7.65 -5.93 3.34
CA PRO A 232 -7.09 -6.94 4.23
C PRO A 232 -8.10 -7.74 5.07
N TYR A 233 -9.38 -7.35 5.09
CA TYR A 233 -10.32 -7.77 6.15
C TYR A 233 -11.58 -8.48 5.69
N LEU A 234 -12.05 -8.23 4.47
CA LEU A 234 -13.36 -8.72 4.05
C LEU A 234 -13.24 -9.91 3.12
N CYS A 235 -12.35 -9.78 2.17
CA CYS A 235 -12.41 -10.59 0.96
C CYS A 235 -11.02 -10.72 0.35
N ASP A 236 -9.96 -10.61 1.16
CA ASP A 236 -8.61 -11.00 0.76
C ASP A 236 -8.11 -10.52 -0.63
N GLY A 237 -8.72 -9.46 -1.11
CA GLY A 237 -8.83 -9.16 -2.51
C GLY A 237 -7.97 -7.97 -2.82
N TRP A 238 -7.47 -7.95 -4.04
CA TRP A 238 -6.65 -6.87 -4.51
C TRP A 238 -7.01 -6.56 -5.94
N SER A 239 -6.76 -5.33 -6.35
CA SER A 239 -6.86 -4.93 -7.74
C SER A 239 -5.70 -4.03 -8.11
N VAL A 240 -5.33 -4.04 -9.38
CA VAL A 240 -4.20 -3.28 -9.87
C VAL A 240 -4.55 -2.55 -11.16
N ASP A 241 -4.17 -1.28 -11.22
CA ASP A 241 -4.19 -0.45 -12.43
C ASP A 241 -2.74 -0.09 -12.78
N VAL A 242 -2.27 -0.51 -13.96
CA VAL A 242 -0.93 -0.17 -14.45
C VAL A 242 -1.05 0.82 -15.59
N ARG A 243 -0.43 1.99 -15.45
CA ARG A 243 -0.48 3.10 -16.39
C ARG A 243 0.92 3.46 -16.87
N ASP A 244 1.01 3.93 -18.11
CA ASP A 244 2.20 4.64 -18.60
C ASP A 244 2.38 5.91 -17.76
N ARG A 245 3.52 6.04 -17.09
CA ARG A 245 3.76 7.15 -16.16
C ARG A 245 3.84 8.51 -16.86
N GLN A 246 4.27 8.53 -18.13
CA GLN A 246 4.42 9.77 -18.90
C GLN A 246 3.11 10.18 -19.56
N MET A 247 2.36 9.22 -20.10
CA MET A 247 1.13 9.48 -20.86
C MET A 247 -0.15 9.34 -20.03
N GLY A 248 -0.08 8.77 -18.83
CA GLY A 248 -1.25 8.44 -18.01
C GLY A 248 -2.17 7.36 -18.59
N THR A 249 -1.77 6.75 -19.71
CA THR A 249 -2.56 5.77 -20.47
C THR A 249 -2.63 4.46 -19.70
N LEU A 250 -3.83 3.88 -19.56
CA LEU A 250 -4.02 2.57 -18.94
C LEU A 250 -3.43 1.47 -19.83
N ILE A 251 -2.45 0.73 -19.28
CA ILE A 251 -1.72 -0.33 -19.97
C ILE A 251 -2.26 -1.70 -19.60
N ALA A 252 -2.47 -1.93 -18.30
CA ALA A 252 -2.99 -3.20 -17.80
C ALA A 252 -3.87 -3.00 -16.57
N THR A 253 -4.76 -3.96 -16.35
CA THR A 253 -5.58 -4.07 -15.14
C THR A 253 -5.47 -5.48 -14.61
N GLY A 254 -5.57 -5.68 -13.30
CA GLY A 254 -5.72 -7.00 -12.72
C GLY A 254 -6.54 -6.99 -11.45
N ALA A 255 -7.04 -8.17 -11.08
CA ALA A 255 -7.79 -8.36 -9.85
C ALA A 255 -7.61 -9.78 -9.31
N GLY A 256 -7.57 -9.89 -7.98
CA GLY A 256 -7.72 -11.14 -7.22
C GLY A 256 -9.20 -11.44 -6.93
N GLU A 257 -9.47 -12.72 -6.72
CA GLU A 257 -10.77 -13.36 -6.90
C GLU A 257 -11.92 -12.91 -5.97
N GLU A 258 -11.66 -12.55 -4.73
CA GLU A 258 -12.74 -12.46 -3.74
C GLU A 258 -13.57 -11.17 -3.80
N LEU A 259 -13.37 -10.30 -4.80
CA LEU A 259 -14.35 -9.23 -5.05
C LEU A 259 -15.73 -9.81 -5.39
N PHE A 260 -15.81 -10.99 -6.00
CA PHE A 260 -17.02 -11.40 -6.71
C PHE A 260 -18.16 -11.93 -5.84
N ASP A 261 -17.89 -12.84 -4.89
CA ASP A 261 -18.97 -13.50 -4.15
C ASP A 261 -19.73 -12.55 -3.20
N ALA A 262 -19.04 -11.55 -2.63
CA ALA A 262 -19.69 -10.57 -1.76
C ALA A 262 -20.47 -9.47 -2.51
N ILE A 263 -20.25 -9.30 -3.82
CA ILE A 263 -20.92 -8.27 -4.62
C ILE A 263 -22.33 -8.69 -5.04
N PHE A 264 -22.54 -9.97 -5.34
CA PHE A 264 -23.69 -10.41 -6.13
C PHE A 264 -24.83 -11.08 -5.37
N ASP A 265 -24.64 -11.48 -4.10
CA ASP A 265 -25.73 -12.10 -3.31
C ASP A 265 -26.82 -11.11 -2.85
N GLY A 266 -26.70 -9.81 -3.15
CA GLY A 266 -27.61 -8.77 -2.64
C GLY A 266 -28.16 -7.74 -3.63
N LEU A 267 -27.73 -7.72 -4.90
CA LEU A 267 -28.15 -6.69 -5.86
C LEU A 267 -29.05 -7.26 -6.97
N PRO A 268 -30.32 -6.83 -7.04
CA PRO A 268 -31.16 -7.09 -8.20
C PRO A 268 -30.74 -6.18 -9.37
N ASP A 269 -30.40 -6.78 -10.51
CA ASP A 269 -30.44 -6.17 -11.85
C ASP A 269 -29.42 -5.07 -12.25
N HIS A 270 -28.13 -5.18 -11.90
CA HIS A 270 -27.09 -4.31 -12.50
C HIS A 270 -26.24 -5.00 -13.60
N ASP A 271 -26.44 -4.51 -14.83
CA ASP A 271 -25.68 -4.56 -16.09
C ASP A 271 -24.91 -5.83 -16.53
N GLU A 272 -25.35 -6.40 -17.66
CA GLU A 272 -24.78 -7.55 -18.40
C GLU A 272 -23.30 -7.40 -18.79
N ILE A 273 -22.75 -6.18 -18.89
CA ILE A 273 -21.42 -5.94 -19.50
C ILE A 273 -20.26 -6.34 -18.57
N CYS A 274 -20.45 -6.31 -17.25
CA CYS A 274 -19.44 -6.80 -16.30
C CYS A 274 -19.55 -8.31 -16.02
N ASN A 275 -20.55 -9.01 -16.57
CA ASN A 275 -20.82 -10.40 -16.23
C ASN A 275 -20.10 -11.41 -17.14
N GLU A 276 -19.81 -11.09 -18.41
CA GLU A 276 -19.24 -12.06 -19.35
C GLU A 276 -17.76 -12.38 -19.09
N VAL A 277 -16.94 -11.41 -18.66
CA VAL A 277 -15.49 -11.63 -18.45
C VAL A 277 -15.19 -12.35 -17.12
N PHE A 278 -16.12 -12.31 -16.17
CA PHE A 278 -15.83 -12.68 -14.77
C PHE A 278 -16.56 -13.94 -14.27
N ARG A 279 -17.55 -14.47 -15.00
CA ARG A 279 -18.23 -15.73 -14.66
C ARG A 279 -17.36 -16.99 -14.85
N GLU A 280 -16.22 -16.90 -15.52
CA GLU A 280 -15.27 -18.02 -15.73
C GLU A 280 -14.14 -18.09 -14.68
N ILE A 281 -14.15 -17.22 -13.66
CA ILE A 281 -13.13 -17.20 -12.62
C ILE A 281 -13.50 -18.22 -11.53
N ASP A 282 -13.07 -19.46 -11.72
CA ASP A 282 -13.28 -20.60 -10.81
C ASP A 282 -12.05 -20.79 -9.88
N GLY A 283 -12.12 -20.29 -8.64
CA GLY A 283 -11.22 -20.61 -7.50
C GLY A 283 -9.74 -20.15 -7.57
N GLY A 284 -9.33 -19.31 -6.61
CA GLY A 284 -8.03 -18.74 -6.29
C GLY A 284 -7.30 -17.95 -7.38
N ARG A 285 -7.98 -17.29 -8.33
CA ARG A 285 -7.29 -16.71 -9.51
C ARG A 285 -7.04 -15.21 -9.43
N THR A 286 -5.78 -14.84 -9.62
CA THR A 286 -5.39 -13.49 -10.07
C THR A 286 -5.49 -13.44 -11.59
N VAL A 287 -6.23 -12.49 -12.15
CA VAL A 287 -6.32 -12.28 -13.60
C VAL A 287 -5.64 -10.97 -13.97
N LEU A 288 -4.72 -11.01 -14.94
CA LEU A 288 -4.09 -9.83 -15.53
C LEU A 288 -4.53 -9.64 -16.98
N ILE A 289 -4.99 -8.43 -17.31
CA ILE A 289 -5.51 -8.07 -18.64
C ILE A 289 -4.71 -6.89 -19.19
N ILE A 290 -4.04 -7.10 -20.32
CA ILE A 290 -3.39 -6.02 -21.07
C ILE A 290 -4.44 -5.24 -21.85
N ARG A 291 -4.63 -3.97 -21.51
CA ARG A 291 -5.60 -3.06 -22.14
C ARG A 291 -5.03 -2.36 -23.38
N ASN A 292 -3.72 -2.07 -23.38
CA ASN A 292 -3.06 -1.38 -24.48
C ASN A 292 -1.80 -2.10 -24.95
N GLY A 293 -1.98 -3.23 -25.63
CA GLY A 293 -0.88 -4.05 -26.13
C GLY A 293 -0.04 -3.39 -27.23
N ASN A 294 -0.56 -2.38 -27.93
CA ASN A 294 0.19 -1.65 -28.95
C ASN A 294 1.30 -0.80 -28.32
N VAL A 295 0.97 -0.03 -27.28
CA VAL A 295 1.95 0.77 -26.54
C VAL A 295 3.03 -0.13 -25.94
N VAL A 296 2.67 -1.30 -25.40
CA VAL A 296 3.65 -2.27 -24.88
C VAL A 296 4.61 -2.73 -25.98
N LYS A 297 4.12 -3.16 -27.15
CA LYS A 297 4.96 -3.62 -28.27
C LYS A 297 5.90 -2.53 -28.82
N GLU A 298 5.43 -1.29 -28.83
CA GLU A 298 6.21 -0.15 -29.29
C GLU A 298 7.32 0.20 -28.30
N ARG A 299 6.99 0.30 -27.00
CA ARG A 299 7.88 0.87 -25.97
C ARG A 299 8.72 -0.15 -25.21
N TYR A 300 8.35 -1.43 -25.18
CA TYR A 300 9.06 -2.45 -24.43
C TYR A 300 9.59 -3.56 -25.34
N LYS A 301 10.90 -3.81 -25.24
CA LYS A 301 11.58 -4.90 -25.94
C LYS A 301 11.90 -6.02 -24.95
N PRO A 302 11.21 -7.17 -25.02
CA PRO A 302 11.41 -8.25 -24.08
C PRO A 302 12.82 -8.84 -24.20
N HIS A 303 13.37 -9.32 -23.09
CA HIS A 303 14.66 -10.00 -23.02
C HIS A 303 14.58 -11.44 -23.52
N GLY A 304 13.44 -12.10 -23.31
CA GLY A 304 13.23 -13.50 -23.69
C GLY A 304 13.78 -14.50 -22.68
N ASP A 305 14.35 -14.04 -21.57
CA ASP A 305 14.82 -14.86 -20.45
C ASP A 305 13.73 -15.09 -19.37
N VAL A 306 12.60 -14.38 -19.48
CA VAL A 306 11.43 -14.59 -18.62
C VAL A 306 10.54 -15.66 -19.23
N PRO A 307 10.18 -16.73 -18.49
CA PRO A 307 9.36 -17.80 -19.03
C PRO A 307 7.92 -17.33 -19.31
N THR A 308 7.48 -17.47 -20.56
CA THR A 308 6.18 -17.00 -21.05
C THR A 308 5.23 -18.11 -21.52
N VAL A 309 5.68 -19.37 -21.48
CA VAL A 309 4.98 -20.50 -22.10
C VAL A 309 3.61 -20.77 -21.46
N LEU A 310 3.45 -20.47 -20.16
CA LEU A 310 2.29 -20.91 -19.36
C LEU A 310 1.30 -19.81 -19.05
N THR A 311 0.08 -19.85 -19.58
CA THR A 311 -0.97 -18.88 -19.22
C THR A 311 -1.43 -18.97 -17.77
N ARG A 312 -1.15 -20.07 -17.05
CA ARG A 312 -1.46 -20.20 -15.62
C ARG A 312 -0.27 -20.76 -14.84
N VAL A 313 -0.02 -20.17 -13.67
CA VAL A 313 0.99 -20.66 -12.73
C VAL A 313 0.38 -20.73 -11.33
N THR A 314 0.15 -21.96 -10.86
CA THR A 314 -0.41 -22.27 -9.53
C THR A 314 0.63 -23.01 -8.72
N THR A 315 0.69 -22.80 -7.41
CA THR A 315 1.46 -23.65 -6.49
C THR A 315 0.48 -24.33 -5.54
N SER A 316 0.12 -25.62 -5.70
CA SER A 316 -0.61 -26.28 -4.60
C SER A 316 0.37 -26.56 -3.47
N ALA A 317 0.27 -25.81 -2.39
CA ALA A 317 0.53 -26.40 -1.10
C ALA A 317 -0.73 -27.21 -0.78
N ASP A 318 -0.68 -28.54 -0.89
CA ASP A 318 -1.66 -29.36 -0.16
C ASP A 318 -1.54 -28.91 1.30
N SER A 319 -2.58 -28.25 1.81
CA SER A 319 -2.59 -27.61 3.14
C SER A 319 -2.36 -28.62 4.27
N SER A 320 -2.42 -29.93 3.97
CA SER A 320 -2.10 -31.04 4.85
C SER A 320 -0.64 -31.52 4.80
N SER A 321 0.19 -31.05 3.86
CA SER A 321 1.57 -31.53 3.67
C SER A 321 2.62 -30.42 3.66
N SER A 322 2.35 -29.22 4.16
CA SER A 322 3.43 -28.26 4.39
C SER A 322 4.26 -28.67 5.61
N ARG A 323 5.03 -29.75 5.48
CA ARG A 323 6.14 -30.04 6.38
C ARG A 323 7.29 -29.15 5.95
N PHE A 324 7.21 -27.87 6.33
CA PHE A 324 8.46 -27.20 6.56
C PHE A 324 9.17 -27.98 7.69
N TYR A 325 10.32 -28.59 7.41
CA TYR A 325 11.18 -29.06 8.49
C TYR A 325 12.13 -27.92 8.82
N LYS A 326 12.18 -27.60 10.11
CA LYS A 326 13.14 -26.65 10.66
C LYS A 326 14.52 -27.30 10.56
N LEU A 327 15.30 -26.91 9.56
CA LEU A 327 16.70 -27.32 9.40
C LEU A 327 17.57 -26.18 9.95
N GLY A 328 17.86 -26.20 11.25
CA GLY A 328 18.47 -25.06 11.94
C GLY A 328 17.48 -23.91 12.15
N ASP A 329 17.87 -22.67 11.83
CA ASP A 329 17.06 -21.47 12.11
C ASP A 329 16.31 -20.92 10.90
N GLY A 330 16.51 -21.57 9.75
CA GLY A 330 15.76 -21.32 8.53
C GLY A 330 14.66 -22.35 8.35
N TRP A 331 13.54 -21.91 7.79
CA TRP A 331 12.64 -22.82 7.08
C TRP A 331 13.28 -23.09 5.72
N VAL A 332 13.91 -24.25 5.56
CA VAL A 332 14.36 -24.72 4.25
C VAL A 332 13.14 -25.33 3.59
N LEU A 333 12.68 -24.73 2.49
CA LEU A 333 11.77 -25.41 1.58
C LEU A 333 12.57 -26.57 1.02
N ASP A 334 12.08 -27.79 1.20
CA ASP A 334 12.60 -28.93 0.48
C ASP A 334 12.46 -28.62 -1.01
N GLU A 335 13.58 -28.37 -1.69
CA GLU A 335 13.59 -28.14 -3.13
C GLU A 335 13.05 -29.36 -3.89
N ASP A 336 12.98 -30.52 -3.22
CA ASP A 336 12.43 -31.77 -3.73
C ASP A 336 10.92 -31.98 -3.43
N GLU A 337 10.28 -31.23 -2.51
CA GLU A 337 8.81 -31.29 -2.34
C GLU A 337 8.14 -30.47 -3.44
N ALA A 338 7.86 -31.18 -4.54
CA ALA A 338 7.17 -30.75 -5.73
C ALA A 338 6.11 -29.67 -5.47
N VAL A 339 6.50 -28.41 -5.69
CA VAL A 339 5.55 -27.40 -6.12
C VAL A 339 4.94 -27.91 -7.41
N ARG A 340 3.77 -28.54 -7.28
CA ARG A 340 2.99 -28.96 -8.43
C ARG A 340 2.48 -27.70 -9.09
N LEU A 341 3.17 -27.30 -10.16
CA LEU A 341 2.60 -26.35 -11.11
C LEU A 341 1.46 -27.08 -11.81
N TYR A 342 0.23 -26.61 -11.57
CA TYR A 342 -0.91 -27.07 -12.34
C TYR A 342 -1.00 -26.23 -13.59
N PHE A 343 -0.98 -26.94 -14.70
CA PHE A 343 -1.11 -26.38 -16.01
C PHE A 343 -2.58 -26.53 -16.42
N GLU A 344 -3.37 -25.48 -16.29
CA GLU A 344 -4.67 -25.44 -16.96
C GLU A 344 -4.51 -24.61 -18.23
N ASP A 345 -4.80 -25.23 -19.37
CA ASP A 345 -5.07 -24.47 -20.58
C ASP A 345 -6.42 -23.79 -20.43
N CYS A 346 -6.52 -22.49 -20.74
CA CYS A 346 -7.72 -21.68 -20.52
C CYS A 346 -8.96 -22.27 -21.21
N CYS A 347 -8.78 -23.15 -22.19
CA CYS A 347 -9.85 -23.79 -22.96
C CYS A 347 -10.10 -25.26 -22.60
N SER A 348 -9.31 -25.88 -21.72
CA SER A 348 -9.53 -27.27 -21.29
C SER A 348 -9.04 -27.49 -19.86
N ARG A 349 -9.89 -28.04 -18.98
CA ARG A 349 -9.52 -28.53 -17.64
C ARG A 349 -8.50 -29.68 -17.66
N ALA A 350 -7.86 -29.95 -18.80
CA ALA A 350 -6.82 -30.94 -18.93
C ALA A 350 -5.54 -30.39 -18.28
N ILE A 351 -5.06 -31.11 -17.26
CA ILE A 351 -3.74 -30.88 -16.67
C ILE A 351 -2.71 -31.11 -17.79
N ILE A 352 -2.02 -30.06 -18.25
CA ILE A 352 -0.90 -30.26 -19.18
C ILE A 352 0.14 -31.09 -18.44
N SER A 353 0.55 -32.19 -19.07
CA SER A 353 1.60 -33.03 -18.50
C SER A 353 2.88 -32.22 -18.39
N THR A 354 3.44 -32.16 -17.17
CA THR A 354 4.72 -31.51 -16.87
C THR A 354 5.88 -32.07 -17.70
N SER A 355 5.70 -33.24 -18.31
CA SER A 355 6.68 -33.94 -19.14
C SER A 355 7.14 -33.15 -20.37
N ASN A 356 6.37 -32.15 -20.80
CA ASN A 356 6.73 -31.29 -21.94
C ASN A 356 7.54 -30.04 -21.56
N VAL A 357 7.68 -29.74 -20.27
CA VAL A 357 8.45 -28.58 -19.78
C VAL A 357 9.80 -29.07 -19.27
N GLY A 358 10.88 -28.52 -19.82
CA GLY A 358 12.23 -28.88 -19.38
C GLY A 358 12.46 -28.50 -17.92
N GLU A 359 13.33 -29.24 -17.21
CA GLU A 359 13.63 -29.01 -15.79
C GLU A 359 14.06 -27.56 -15.50
N GLU A 360 14.91 -26.98 -16.36
CA GLU A 360 15.39 -25.60 -16.20
C GLU A 360 14.29 -24.55 -16.43
N GLU A 361 13.34 -24.81 -17.33
CA GLU A 361 12.19 -23.94 -17.54
C GLU A 361 11.25 -24.01 -16.33
N MET A 362 11.05 -25.21 -15.77
CA MET A 362 10.28 -25.43 -14.55
C MET A 362 10.89 -24.66 -13.37
N LYS A 363 12.21 -24.72 -13.18
CA LYS A 363 12.94 -23.94 -12.16
C LYS A 363 12.76 -22.44 -12.39
N SER A 364 12.84 -21.98 -13.64
CA SER A 364 12.67 -20.56 -13.99
C SER A 364 11.26 -20.06 -13.67
N LEU A 365 10.23 -20.85 -13.98
CA LEU A 365 8.83 -20.55 -13.64
C LEU A 365 8.61 -20.50 -12.14
N TYR A 366 9.23 -21.42 -11.40
CA TYR A 366 9.17 -21.42 -9.94
C TYR A 366 9.78 -20.15 -9.34
N HIS A 367 10.97 -19.75 -9.78
CA HIS A 367 11.60 -18.51 -9.32
C HIS A 367 10.80 -17.26 -9.71
N LEU A 368 10.22 -17.22 -10.91
CA LEU A 368 9.35 -16.12 -11.33
C LEU A 368 8.13 -16.02 -10.40
N ARG A 369 7.53 -17.16 -10.07
CA ARG A 369 6.39 -17.24 -9.16
C ARG A 369 6.73 -16.86 -7.72
N GLN A 370 7.94 -17.18 -7.24
CA GLN A 370 8.45 -16.73 -5.93
C GLN A 370 8.72 -15.22 -5.89
N ALA A 371 9.11 -14.63 -7.01
CA ALA A 371 9.35 -13.20 -7.15
C ALA A 371 8.04 -12.39 -7.34
N SER A 372 6.94 -13.07 -7.68
CA SER A 372 5.66 -12.46 -7.98
C SER A 372 4.84 -12.19 -6.73
N PHE A 373 4.09 -11.08 -6.73
CA PHE A 373 3.08 -10.79 -5.72
C PHE A 373 1.98 -11.85 -5.74
N VAL A 374 1.89 -12.58 -4.64
CA VAL A 374 0.89 -13.61 -4.37
C VAL A 374 0.47 -13.59 -2.92
N LYS A 375 -0.80 -13.79 -2.67
CA LYS A 375 -1.34 -13.52 -1.37
C LYS A 375 -0.98 -14.61 -0.35
N GLU A 376 -1.18 -15.87 -0.72
CA GLU A 376 -0.96 -17.02 0.15
C GLU A 376 -0.42 -18.25 -0.61
N LYS A 377 -0.09 -19.30 0.15
CA LYS A 377 0.28 -20.61 -0.41
C LYS A 377 -0.93 -21.23 -1.12
N GLY A 378 -0.97 -21.18 -2.44
CA GLY A 378 -2.10 -21.71 -3.22
C GLY A 378 -2.49 -20.83 -4.39
N ASP A 379 -2.25 -19.52 -4.27
CA ASP A 379 -2.68 -18.55 -5.26
C ASP A 379 -2.15 -18.88 -6.66
N SER A 380 -3.07 -18.78 -7.62
CA SER A 380 -2.73 -18.91 -9.02
C SER A 380 -2.72 -17.56 -9.71
N ILE A 381 -1.69 -17.32 -10.52
CA ILE A 381 -1.68 -16.18 -11.43
C ILE A 381 -2.07 -16.70 -12.80
N SER A 382 -3.14 -16.12 -13.34
CA SER A 382 -3.61 -16.33 -14.70
C SER A 382 -3.28 -15.11 -15.54
N TYR A 383 -2.62 -15.40 -16.65
CA TYR A 383 -2.17 -14.45 -17.65
C TYR A 383 -3.06 -14.62 -18.90
N CYS A 384 -3.59 -13.52 -19.42
CA CYS A 384 -4.32 -13.49 -20.68
C CYS A 384 -3.42 -13.79 -21.89
N GLY A 385 -2.10 -13.65 -21.76
CA GLY A 385 -1.16 -13.82 -22.85
C GLY A 385 0.15 -14.52 -22.49
N LYS A 386 1.00 -14.60 -23.52
CA LYS A 386 2.38 -15.09 -23.47
C LYS A 386 3.39 -13.94 -23.53
N SER A 387 3.03 -12.78 -23.00
CA SER A 387 3.92 -11.61 -23.01
C SER A 387 4.79 -11.60 -21.77
N GLU A 388 6.10 -11.37 -21.95
CA GLU A 388 7.04 -11.12 -20.84
C GLU A 388 6.60 -9.95 -19.98
N PHE A 389 6.13 -8.86 -20.60
CA PHE A 389 5.59 -7.69 -19.89
C PHE A 389 4.57 -8.07 -18.82
N GLU A 390 3.66 -8.98 -19.17
CA GLU A 390 2.59 -9.43 -18.29
C GLU A 390 3.12 -10.21 -17.07
N ARG A 391 4.22 -10.94 -17.24
CA ARG A 391 4.91 -11.69 -16.17
C ARG A 391 5.63 -10.81 -15.18
N LEU A 392 6.04 -9.63 -15.62
CA LEU A 392 6.78 -8.69 -14.78
C LEU A 392 5.86 -7.84 -13.90
N LEU A 393 4.57 -7.73 -14.22
CA LEU A 393 3.63 -6.96 -13.39
C LEU A 393 3.46 -7.54 -11.98
N PRO A 394 3.23 -8.85 -11.78
CA PRO A 394 3.25 -9.44 -10.44
C PRO A 394 4.58 -9.24 -9.72
N VAL A 395 5.71 -9.32 -10.44
CA VAL A 395 7.03 -9.09 -9.84
C VAL A 395 7.12 -7.67 -9.32
N ALA A 396 6.74 -6.66 -10.09
CA ALA A 396 6.69 -5.27 -9.63
C ALA A 396 5.72 -5.07 -8.45
N ALA A 397 4.55 -5.70 -8.49
CA ALA A 397 3.57 -5.65 -7.41
C ALA A 397 4.12 -6.21 -6.09
N SER A 398 5.14 -7.08 -6.12
CA SER A 398 5.73 -7.68 -4.91
C SER A 398 6.45 -6.66 -4.02
N LEU A 399 6.75 -5.46 -4.54
CA LEU A 399 7.21 -4.33 -3.73
C LEU A 399 6.23 -3.98 -2.61
N ALA A 400 4.95 -4.31 -2.78
CA ALA A 400 3.92 -4.17 -1.77
C ALA A 400 4.30 -4.74 -0.39
N TYR A 401 5.08 -5.84 -0.38
CA TYR A 401 5.51 -6.50 0.85
C TYR A 401 6.46 -5.66 1.70
N LEU A 402 7.08 -4.61 1.15
CA LEU A 402 8.02 -3.78 1.91
C LEU A 402 7.34 -2.85 2.93
N TYR A 403 6.09 -2.45 2.69
CA TYR A 403 5.43 -1.46 3.54
C TYR A 403 4.30 -2.02 4.38
N ASP A 404 3.61 -3.06 3.90
CA ASP A 404 2.45 -3.55 4.61
C ASP A 404 2.78 -4.67 5.58
N GLY A 405 2.73 -4.36 6.87
CA GLY A 405 2.79 -5.36 7.93
C GLY A 405 1.68 -6.40 7.84
N CYS A 406 0.48 -6.08 7.35
CA CYS A 406 -0.63 -7.03 7.25
C CYS A 406 -0.43 -8.03 6.11
N VAL A 407 -0.11 -7.57 4.90
CA VAL A 407 0.12 -8.45 3.74
C VAL A 407 1.45 -9.17 3.84
N SER A 408 2.53 -8.49 4.26
CA SER A 408 3.82 -9.14 4.45
C SER A 408 3.76 -10.21 5.52
N ARG A 409 3.12 -9.99 6.68
CA ARG A 409 3.07 -10.99 7.78
C ARG A 409 2.39 -12.31 7.41
N ARG A 410 1.57 -12.33 6.36
CA ARG A 410 0.94 -13.57 5.86
C ARG A 410 1.91 -14.43 5.06
N VAL A 411 2.82 -13.79 4.32
CA VAL A 411 3.77 -14.46 3.42
C VAL A 411 5.15 -14.62 4.07
N TYR A 412 5.57 -13.61 4.82
CA TYR A 412 6.89 -13.46 5.43
C TYR A 412 6.74 -13.24 6.93
N SER A 413 7.65 -13.81 7.73
CA SER A 413 7.60 -13.68 9.19
C SER A 413 8.03 -12.30 9.69
N SER A 414 8.82 -11.56 8.89
CA SER A 414 9.30 -10.22 9.24
C SER A 414 9.66 -9.41 7.99
N PHE A 415 9.89 -8.10 8.16
CA PHE A 415 10.46 -7.23 7.14
C PHE A 415 11.84 -7.70 6.68
N ASP A 416 12.68 -8.17 7.59
CA ASP A 416 14.01 -8.70 7.25
C ASP A 416 13.92 -9.93 6.34
N SER A 417 12.88 -10.77 6.52
CA SER A 417 12.60 -11.88 5.60
C SER A 417 12.24 -11.42 4.20
N VAL A 418 11.53 -10.28 4.06
CA VAL A 418 11.26 -9.65 2.76
C VAL A 418 12.57 -9.18 2.12
N VAL A 419 13.40 -8.46 2.88
CA VAL A 419 14.72 -7.98 2.43
C VAL A 419 15.59 -9.14 1.95
N GLN A 420 15.65 -10.24 2.71
CA GLN A 420 16.41 -11.43 2.36
C GLN A 420 15.83 -12.15 1.13
N HIS A 421 14.51 -12.34 1.08
CA HIS A 421 13.82 -13.03 -0.02
C HIS A 421 14.06 -12.35 -1.36
N PHE A 422 13.93 -11.02 -1.40
CA PHE A 422 14.17 -10.24 -2.61
C PHE A 422 15.63 -9.86 -2.83
N ARG A 423 16.54 -10.34 -1.97
CA ARG A 423 17.98 -10.07 -2.03
C ARG A 423 18.28 -8.57 -2.10
N LEU A 424 17.54 -7.78 -1.32
CA LEU A 424 17.71 -6.34 -1.32
C LEU A 424 19.01 -5.97 -0.63
N ARG A 425 19.79 -5.11 -1.29
CA ARG A 425 21.06 -4.64 -0.77
C ARG A 425 20.85 -3.67 0.39
N THR A 426 21.38 -4.03 1.55
CA THR A 426 21.48 -3.09 2.67
C THR A 426 22.72 -2.22 2.51
N SER A 427 22.66 -1.02 3.08
CA SER A 427 23.80 -0.11 3.19
C SER A 427 24.16 0.08 4.65
N SER A 428 25.44 0.31 4.93
CA SER A 428 25.82 0.76 6.26
C SER A 428 25.22 2.14 6.56
N GLN A 429 24.98 2.42 7.84
CA GLN A 429 24.55 3.75 8.28
C GLN A 429 25.52 4.85 7.79
N GLN A 430 26.82 4.59 7.81
CA GLN A 430 27.84 5.51 7.34
C GLN A 430 27.74 5.80 5.83
N GLU A 431 27.58 4.77 4.99
CA GLU A 431 27.39 4.98 3.54
C GLU A 431 26.12 5.78 3.25
N SER A 432 25.03 5.48 3.96
CA SER A 432 23.78 6.21 3.79
C SER A 432 23.92 7.67 4.23
N GLN A 433 24.56 7.93 5.37
CA GLN A 433 24.85 9.28 5.85
C GLN A 433 25.75 10.05 4.88
N GLN A 434 26.76 9.40 4.30
CA GLN A 434 27.65 10.01 3.32
C GLN A 434 26.90 10.41 2.05
N ARG A 435 25.98 9.55 1.56
CA ARG A 435 25.12 9.87 0.40
C ARG A 435 24.20 11.04 0.70
N ASP A 436 23.59 11.08 1.88
CA ASP A 436 22.72 12.16 2.28
C ASP A 436 23.49 13.47 2.41
N PHE A 437 24.68 13.45 3.01
CA PHE A 437 25.55 14.63 3.06
C PHE A 437 25.89 15.17 1.66
N GLN A 438 26.24 14.30 0.72
CA GLN A 438 26.48 14.69 -0.68
C GLN A 438 25.23 15.27 -1.34
N GLN A 439 24.05 14.70 -1.05
CA GLN A 439 22.78 15.19 -1.59
C GLN A 439 22.41 16.55 -0.99
N ILE A 440 22.60 16.74 0.32
CA ILE A 440 22.41 18.00 1.03
C ILE A 440 23.32 19.06 0.43
N GLN A 441 24.59 18.78 0.17
CA GLN A 441 25.50 19.72 -0.48
C GLN A 441 25.02 20.14 -1.89
N LYS A 442 24.52 19.19 -2.69
CA LYS A 442 23.90 19.49 -3.99
C LYS A 442 22.67 20.38 -3.83
N ASN A 443 21.83 20.09 -2.84
CA ASN A 443 20.62 20.86 -2.54
C ASN A 443 20.95 22.27 -2.02
N CYS A 444 21.99 22.45 -1.21
CA CYS A 444 22.45 23.77 -0.77
C CYS A 444 22.89 24.64 -1.95
N LYS A 445 23.66 24.08 -2.89
CA LYS A 445 24.04 24.79 -4.13
C LYS A 445 22.81 25.18 -4.97
N ARG A 446 21.78 24.31 -5.00
CA ARG A 446 20.52 24.60 -5.67
C ARG A 446 19.73 25.69 -4.94
N PHE A 447 19.70 25.66 -3.61
CA PHE A 447 19.04 26.67 -2.77
C PHE A 447 19.60 28.07 -3.05
N HIS A 448 20.92 28.25 -2.97
CA HIS A 448 21.55 29.54 -3.29
C HIS A 448 21.22 30.00 -4.72
N ARG A 449 21.17 29.08 -5.69
CA ARG A 449 20.80 29.42 -7.07
C ARG A 449 19.36 29.90 -7.19
N ILE A 450 18.42 29.24 -6.52
CA ILE A 450 16.99 29.59 -6.57
C ILE A 450 16.75 30.93 -5.87
N PHE A 451 17.38 31.15 -4.72
CA PHE A 451 17.15 32.32 -3.87
C PHE A 451 18.11 33.48 -4.13
N LYS A 452 18.87 33.43 -5.23
CA LYS A 452 19.79 34.49 -5.62
C LYS A 452 19.07 35.83 -5.74
N GLY A 453 19.60 36.87 -5.12
CA GLY A 453 19.04 38.22 -5.07
C GLY A 453 17.92 38.40 -4.04
N THR A 454 17.64 37.39 -3.20
CA THR A 454 16.67 37.49 -2.10
C THR A 454 17.38 37.55 -0.75
N CYS A 455 16.66 37.86 0.32
CA CYS A 455 17.21 37.81 1.69
C CYS A 455 17.67 36.39 2.11
N TRP A 456 17.21 35.35 1.41
CA TRP A 456 17.60 33.97 1.67
C TRP A 456 18.99 33.62 1.12
N GLU A 457 19.54 34.41 0.16
CA GLU A 457 20.89 34.19 -0.36
C GLU A 457 21.96 34.37 0.72
N SER A 458 21.73 35.30 1.66
CA SER A 458 22.65 35.61 2.77
C SER A 458 22.54 34.66 3.97
N LEU A 459 21.71 33.61 3.89
CA LEU A 459 21.65 32.65 4.98
C LEU A 459 22.98 31.90 5.11
N PRO A 460 23.46 31.69 6.36
CA PRO A 460 24.60 30.82 6.62
C PRO A 460 24.36 29.40 6.09
N GLU A 461 25.41 28.78 5.54
CA GLU A 461 25.34 27.44 4.95
C GLU A 461 24.86 26.38 5.96
N ASP A 462 25.25 26.50 7.23
CA ASP A 462 24.80 25.62 8.32
C ASP A 462 23.30 25.71 8.58
N LEU A 463 22.70 26.91 8.44
CA LEU A 463 21.25 27.07 8.56
C LEU A 463 20.53 26.46 7.37
N ILE A 464 21.08 26.60 6.15
CA ILE A 464 20.52 25.98 4.94
C ILE A 464 20.58 24.46 5.06
N VAL A 465 21.70 23.90 5.54
CA VAL A 465 21.82 22.46 5.82
C VAL A 465 20.73 22.00 6.80
N ARG A 466 20.53 22.70 7.92
CA ARG A 466 19.46 22.37 8.87
C ARG A 466 18.07 22.43 8.26
N ILE A 467 17.80 23.45 7.43
CA ILE A 467 16.53 23.53 6.68
C ILE A 467 16.37 22.31 5.78
N MET A 468 17.41 21.91 5.05
CA MET A 468 17.37 20.74 4.17
C MET A 468 17.21 19.42 4.95
N GLU A 469 17.86 19.28 6.11
CA GLU A 469 17.73 18.12 6.99
C GLU A 469 16.32 17.98 7.58
N MET A 470 15.59 19.08 7.77
CA MET A 470 14.19 19.07 8.20
C MET A 470 13.23 18.72 7.05
N VAL A 471 13.61 18.99 5.80
CA VAL A 471 12.76 18.83 4.62
C VAL A 471 13.01 17.51 3.88
N VAL A 472 14.22 16.96 3.96
CA VAL A 472 14.69 15.82 3.16
C VAL A 472 15.28 14.75 4.08
N GLN A 473 14.43 14.08 4.86
CA GLN A 473 14.81 12.81 5.47
C GLN A 473 14.22 11.68 4.64
N PRO A 474 15.02 10.98 3.82
CA PRO A 474 14.52 9.77 3.18
C PRO A 474 14.13 8.80 4.30
N PRO A 475 12.92 8.20 4.25
CA PRO A 475 12.59 7.16 5.21
C PRO A 475 13.57 6.01 5.06
N ARG A 476 14.04 5.49 6.19
CA ARG A 476 15.02 4.41 6.26
C ARG A 476 14.47 3.35 7.18
N HIS A 477 14.55 2.10 6.73
CA HIS A 477 14.26 0.96 7.58
C HIS A 477 15.57 0.40 8.13
N ILE A 478 15.63 0.24 9.45
CA ILE A 478 16.72 -0.45 10.12
C ILE A 478 16.45 -1.95 10.00
N VAL A 479 17.34 -2.65 9.29
CA VAL A 479 17.33 -4.10 9.17
C VAL A 479 18.06 -4.66 10.39
N LEU A 480 17.39 -5.52 11.14
CA LEU A 480 18.01 -6.14 12.31
C LEU A 480 18.92 -7.28 11.84
N PRO A 481 20.08 -7.49 12.49
CA PRO A 481 20.89 -8.65 12.19
C PRO A 481 20.05 -9.93 12.45
N PRO A 482 20.24 -10.98 11.63
CA PRO A 482 19.60 -12.26 11.91
C PRO A 482 19.98 -12.68 13.33
N LYS A 483 18.97 -13.03 14.14
CA LYS A 483 19.21 -13.49 15.51
C LYS A 483 20.11 -14.72 15.42
N SER A 484 21.35 -14.60 15.92
CA SER A 484 22.27 -15.72 16.07
C SER A 484 21.61 -16.76 16.96
N ALA A 485 21.54 -17.99 16.47
CA ALA A 485 20.88 -19.08 17.16
C ALA A 485 21.78 -19.84 18.14
#